data_AF-A0A1F4XP96-F1
#
_entry.id   AF-A0A1F4XP96-F1
#
_cell.length_a   1.000
_cell.length_b   1.000
_cell.length_c   1.000
_cell.angle_alpha   90.00
_cell.angle_beta   90.00
_cell.angle_gamma   90.00
#
_symmetry.space_group_name_H-M   'P 1'
#
loop_
_entity.id
_entity.type
_entity.pdbx_description
1 polymer ?
#
loop_
_entity_poly.entity_id
_entity_poly.type
_entity_poly.pdbx_seq_one_letter_code
_entity_poly.pdbx_strand_id
1 'polypeptide(L)'
;MGDCPAALYSPAFNPRNILLEALLGDEESLVGPDSVIWDCTNCNTCYERCPQAVRPVEVIIALKNISFEKGTNPPGVKSILDSVKESGRTVKPSSLSDRRRKELGLKEISIVPLEELKKLLE
;
A
#
# COMPACT_ATOMS: atom_id res chain seq x y z
N MET A 1 -11.26 7.08 -20.79
CA MET A 1 -11.75 7.26 -19.40
C MET A 1 -10.62 7.80 -18.53
N GLY A 2 -10.88 8.94 -17.89
CA GLY A 2 -9.99 9.65 -16.97
C GLY A 2 -10.51 9.56 -15.54
N ASP A 3 -11.01 8.39 -15.14
CA ASP A 3 -11.75 8.22 -13.88
C ASP A 3 -10.85 7.92 -12.70
N CYS A 4 -9.53 8.04 -12.88
CA CYS A 4 -8.59 7.83 -11.80
C CYS A 4 -8.64 9.03 -10.86
N PRO A 5 -9.06 8.86 -9.59
CA PRO A 5 -9.10 9.97 -8.65
C PRO A 5 -7.71 10.52 -8.35
N ALA A 6 -6.68 9.66 -8.31
CA ALA A 6 -5.31 10.11 -8.08
C ALA A 6 -4.81 11.03 -9.20
N ALA A 7 -5.15 10.74 -10.47
CA ALA A 7 -4.77 11.57 -11.61
C ALA A 7 -5.45 12.96 -11.60
N LEU A 8 -6.54 13.14 -10.85
CA LEU A 8 -7.18 14.45 -10.69
C LEU A 8 -6.39 15.39 -9.75
N TYR A 9 -5.67 14.81 -8.78
CA TYR A 9 -4.98 15.57 -7.72
C TYR A 9 -3.45 15.51 -7.83
N SER A 10 -2.90 14.49 -8.48
CA SER A 10 -1.48 14.35 -8.82
C SER A 10 -1.33 14.42 -10.34
N PRO A 11 -0.98 15.58 -10.91
CA PRO A 11 -0.83 15.74 -12.36
C PRO A 11 0.26 14.85 -12.97
N ALA A 12 1.25 14.44 -12.17
CA ALA A 12 2.29 13.51 -12.59
C ALA A 12 1.81 12.06 -12.63
N PHE A 13 0.74 11.71 -11.89
CA PHE A 13 0.19 10.37 -11.87
C PHE A 13 -0.78 10.12 -13.02
N ASN A 14 -0.43 9.20 -13.91
CA ASN A 14 -1.36 8.69 -14.91
C ASN A 14 -1.15 7.18 -15.10
N PRO A 15 -2.16 6.35 -14.77
CA PRO A 15 -2.02 4.89 -14.86
C PRO A 15 -1.75 4.41 -16.29
N ARG A 16 -2.17 5.15 -17.32
CA ARG A 16 -1.85 4.78 -18.71
C ARG A 16 -0.37 5.00 -19.04
N ASN A 17 0.21 6.11 -18.57
CA ASN A 17 1.62 6.42 -18.80
C ASN A 17 2.52 5.43 -18.06
N ILE A 18 2.20 5.12 -16.80
CA ILE A 18 2.91 4.12 -16.00
C ILE A 18 2.96 2.76 -16.71
N LEU A 19 1.85 2.33 -17.32
CA LEU A 19 1.83 1.08 -18.08
C LEU A 19 2.70 1.14 -19.34
N LEU A 20 2.69 2.27 -20.05
CA LEU A 20 3.54 2.47 -21.23
C LEU A 20 5.03 2.49 -20.86
N GLU A 21 5.40 3.20 -19.80
CA GLU A 21 6.76 3.23 -19.25
C GLU A 21 7.23 1.82 -18.85
N ALA A 22 6.35 1.05 -18.20
CA ALA A 22 6.65 -0.34 -17.84
C ALA A 22 6.89 -1.23 -19.06
N LEU A 23 6.08 -1.05 -20.12
CA LEU A 23 6.26 -1.78 -21.39
C LEU A 23 7.54 -1.38 -22.12
N LEU A 24 7.98 -0.13 -21.98
CA LEU A 24 9.25 0.37 -22.54
C LEU A 24 10.47 -0.02 -21.71
N GLY A 25 10.27 -0.60 -20.53
CA GLY A 25 11.35 -1.00 -19.63
C GLY A 25 11.97 0.15 -18.84
N ASP A 26 11.26 1.26 -18.66
CA ASP A 26 11.71 2.39 -17.84
C ASP A 26 11.55 2.10 -16.34
N GLU A 27 12.33 1.14 -15.87
CA GLU A 27 12.27 0.68 -14.48
C GLU A 27 12.75 1.76 -13.51
N GLU A 28 13.80 2.52 -13.87
CA GLU A 28 14.41 3.51 -12.98
C GLU A 28 13.41 4.60 -12.54
N SER A 29 12.64 5.14 -13.49
CA SER A 29 11.57 6.10 -13.21
C SER A 29 10.46 5.49 -12.35
N LEU A 30 10.07 4.25 -12.66
CA LEU A 30 8.92 3.61 -12.05
C LEU A 30 9.16 3.05 -10.65
N VAL A 31 10.39 2.67 -10.28
CA VAL A 31 10.68 2.11 -8.95
C VAL A 31 11.76 2.89 -8.19
N GLY A 32 12.04 4.12 -8.58
CA GLY A 32 12.89 5.05 -7.82
C GLY A 32 12.23 5.60 -6.55
N PRO A 33 12.99 6.31 -5.68
CA PRO A 33 12.50 6.84 -4.40
C PRO A 33 11.31 7.82 -4.51
N ASP A 34 11.23 8.56 -5.62
CA ASP A 34 10.20 9.57 -5.87
C ASP A 34 9.15 9.09 -6.89
N SER A 35 9.02 7.77 -7.05
CA SER A 35 8.11 7.20 -8.05
C SER A 35 6.64 7.53 -7.75
N VAL A 36 5.95 8.04 -8.78
CA VAL A 36 4.52 8.37 -8.74
C VAL A 36 3.63 7.15 -8.52
N ILE A 37 4.13 5.92 -8.66
CA ILE A 37 3.31 4.70 -8.47
C ILE A 37 2.62 4.67 -7.09
N TRP A 38 3.22 5.33 -6.09
CA TRP A 38 2.71 5.41 -4.72
C TRP A 38 1.50 6.32 -4.55
N ASP A 39 1.18 7.18 -5.52
CA ASP A 39 -0.04 7.99 -5.55
C ASP A 39 -1.29 7.16 -5.86
N CYS A 40 -1.11 5.95 -6.39
CA CYS A 40 -2.22 5.04 -6.65
C CYS A 40 -2.89 4.62 -5.33
N THR A 41 -4.18 4.95 -5.20
CA THR A 41 -5.02 4.62 -4.04
C THR A 41 -5.55 3.19 -4.02
N ASN A 42 -5.19 2.38 -5.02
CA ASN A 42 -5.69 1.00 -5.20
C ASN A 42 -7.23 0.90 -5.23
N CYS A 43 -7.93 1.92 -5.77
CA CYS A 43 -9.40 1.97 -5.81
C CYS A 43 -10.08 1.03 -6.84
N ASN A 44 -9.30 0.32 -7.66
CA ASN A 44 -9.77 -0.60 -8.72
C ASN A 44 -10.61 0.00 -9.86
N THR A 45 -10.92 1.30 -9.89
CA THR A 45 -11.68 1.91 -11.00
C THR A 45 -11.09 1.62 -12.39
N CYS A 46 -9.77 1.67 -12.52
CA CYS A 46 -9.08 1.39 -13.79
C CYS A 46 -9.12 -0.08 -14.21
N TYR A 47 -9.24 -1.01 -13.26
CA TYR A 47 -9.42 -2.44 -13.52
C TYR A 47 -10.82 -2.68 -14.11
N GLU A 48 -11.85 -2.23 -13.39
CA GLU A 48 -13.26 -2.48 -13.74
C GLU A 48 -13.68 -1.85 -15.07
N ARG A 49 -13.07 -0.70 -15.42
CA ARG A 49 -13.47 0.08 -16.59
C ARG A 49 -12.59 -0.13 -17.81
N CYS A 50 -11.55 -0.97 -17.74
CA CYS A 50 -10.63 -1.12 -18.86
C CYS A 50 -11.30 -1.84 -20.04
N PRO A 51 -11.49 -1.18 -21.21
CA PRO A 51 -12.11 -1.82 -22.37
C PRO A 51 -11.18 -2.82 -23.06
N GLN A 52 -9.91 -2.90 -22.64
CA GLN A 52 -8.91 -3.82 -23.18
C GLN A 52 -8.60 -4.96 -22.21
N ALA A 53 -9.38 -5.10 -21.12
CA ALA A 53 -9.17 -6.08 -20.06
C ALA A 53 -7.75 -6.07 -19.46
N VAL A 54 -7.07 -4.93 -19.56
CA VAL A 54 -5.80 -4.69 -18.87
C VAL A 54 -6.11 -4.47 -17.40
N ARG A 55 -5.14 -4.78 -16.54
CA ARG A 55 -5.25 -4.66 -15.08
C ARG A 55 -4.27 -3.63 -14.52
N PRO A 56 -4.43 -2.32 -14.78
CA PRO A 56 -3.43 -1.31 -14.42
C PRO A 56 -3.08 -1.27 -12.93
N VAL A 57 -4.07 -1.43 -12.06
CA VAL A 57 -3.85 -1.43 -10.61
C VAL A 57 -2.97 -2.60 -10.16
N GLU A 58 -3.11 -3.78 -10.77
CA GLU A 58 -2.29 -4.94 -10.44
C GLU A 58 -0.84 -4.74 -10.90
N VAL A 59 -0.63 -4.15 -12.08
CA VAL A 59 0.70 -3.77 -12.57
C VAL A 59 1.36 -2.77 -11.61
N ILE A 60 0.62 -1.75 -11.18
CA ILE A 60 1.12 -0.75 -10.23
C ILE A 60 1.45 -1.39 -8.87
N ILE A 61 0.64 -2.34 -8.38
CA ILE A 61 0.95 -3.09 -7.15
C ILE A 61 2.23 -3.92 -7.32
N ALA A 62 2.43 -4.57 -8.47
CA ALA A 62 3.67 -5.29 -8.74
C ALA A 62 4.90 -4.36 -8.73
N LEU A 63 4.78 -3.17 -9.34
CA LEU A 63 5.84 -2.15 -9.29
C LEU A 63 6.13 -1.68 -7.86
N LYS A 64 5.09 -1.52 -7.02
CA LYS A 64 5.25 -1.18 -5.59
C LYS A 64 6.03 -2.26 -4.82
N ASN A 65 5.81 -3.53 -5.14
CA ASN A 65 6.56 -4.63 -4.55
C ASN A 65 8.04 -4.59 -4.95
N ILE A 66 8.32 -4.37 -6.24
CA ILE A 66 9.71 -4.23 -6.73
C ILE A 66 10.40 -3.02 -6.08
N SER A 67 9.70 -1.88 -5.97
CA SER A 67 10.20 -0.69 -5.25
C SER A 67 10.52 -1.00 -3.79
N PHE A 68 9.67 -1.78 -3.11
CA PHE A 68 9.94 -2.22 -1.74
C PHE A 68 11.17 -3.12 -1.63
N GLU A 69 11.33 -4.10 -2.52
CA GLU A 69 12.51 -4.98 -2.56
C GLU A 69 13.81 -4.20 -2.79
N LYS A 70 13.75 -3.14 -3.61
CA LYS A 70 14.88 -2.22 -3.84
C LYS A 70 15.11 -1.21 -2.71
N GLY A 71 14.23 -1.16 -1.71
CA GLY A 71 14.31 -0.22 -0.61
C GLY A 71 14.00 1.24 -0.99
N THR A 72 13.31 1.46 -2.11
CA THR A 72 12.90 2.79 -2.59
C THR A 72 11.47 3.14 -2.20
N ASN A 73 10.79 2.29 -1.43
CA ASN A 73 9.46 2.57 -0.93
C ASN A 73 9.43 3.79 0.00
N PRO A 74 8.29 4.50 0.12
CA PRO A 74 8.11 5.56 1.08
C PRO A 74 8.37 5.09 2.52
N PRO A 75 8.95 5.93 3.40
CA PRO A 75 9.27 5.55 4.79
C PRO A 75 8.08 5.00 5.59
N GLY A 76 6.87 5.53 5.32
CA GLY A 76 5.64 5.09 5.98
C GLY A 76 5.24 3.64 5.70
N VAL A 77 5.69 3.07 4.58
CA VAL A 77 5.41 1.66 4.25
C VAL A 77 6.17 0.72 5.18
N LYS A 78 7.45 1.04 5.43
CA LYS A 78 8.30 0.26 6.33
C LYS A 78 7.82 0.34 7.78
N SER A 79 7.40 1.52 8.24
CA SER A 79 6.89 1.68 9.61
C SER A 79 5.62 0.87 9.89
N ILE A 80 4.75 0.69 8.89
CA ILE A 80 3.57 -0.18 9.00
C ILE A 80 4.01 -1.65 9.16
N LEU A 81 4.98 -2.10 8.36
CA LEU A 81 5.52 -3.45 8.47
C LEU A 81 6.14 -3.70 9.87
N ASP A 82 6.92 -2.75 10.36
CA ASP A 82 7.53 -2.85 11.69
C ASP A 82 6.46 -2.92 12.80
N SER A 83 5.40 -2.12 12.67
CA SER A 83 4.25 -2.20 13.60
C SER A 83 3.60 -3.58 13.62
N VAL A 84 3.43 -4.20 12.44
CA VAL A 84 2.86 -5.55 12.34
C VAL A 84 3.81 -6.58 12.98
N LYS A 85 5.12 -6.50 12.70
CA LYS A 85 6.11 -7.42 13.30
C LYS A 85 6.16 -7.34 14.83
N GLU A 86 6.04 -6.13 15.37
CA GLU A 86 6.16 -5.89 16.82
C GLU A 86 4.86 -6.16 17.60
N SER A 87 3.71 -5.81 17.02
CA SER A 87 2.42 -5.79 17.74
C SER A 87 1.32 -6.66 17.13
N GLY A 88 1.59 -7.26 15.96
CA GLY A 88 0.61 -7.97 15.16
C GLY A 88 -0.46 -7.08 14.54
N ARG A 89 -0.25 -5.76 14.55
CA ARG A 89 -1.22 -4.77 14.08
C ARG A 89 -0.54 -3.65 13.30
N THR A 90 -1.25 -3.12 12.32
CA THR A 90 -0.81 -1.93 11.57
C THR A 90 -0.79 -0.66 12.41
N VAL A 91 -1.67 -0.59 13.43
CA VAL A 91 -1.71 0.49 14.42
C VAL A 91 -1.52 -0.11 15.80
N LYS A 92 -0.49 0.36 16.52
CA LYS A 92 -0.16 -0.11 17.86
C LYS A 92 -1.28 0.24 18.85
N PRO A 93 -1.79 -0.73 19.62
CA PRO A 93 -2.65 -0.47 20.75
C PRO A 93 -2.00 0.53 21.73
N SER A 94 -2.81 1.41 22.29
CA SER A 94 -2.38 2.38 23.29
C SER A 94 -3.29 2.32 24.52
N SER A 95 -2.79 2.76 25.67
CA SER A 95 -3.58 2.87 26.91
C SER A 95 -4.84 3.73 26.72
N LEU A 96 -4.79 4.72 25.83
CA LEU A 96 -5.95 5.53 25.45
C LEU A 96 -7.03 4.70 24.75
N SER A 97 -6.61 3.77 23.87
CA SER A 97 -7.53 2.88 23.15
C SER A 97 -8.26 1.96 24.12
N ASP A 98 -7.55 1.35 25.08
CA ASP A 98 -8.17 0.50 26.11
C ASP A 98 -9.08 1.29 27.05
N ARG A 99 -8.65 2.48 27.49
CA ARG A 99 -9.49 3.36 28.29
C ARG A 99 -10.79 3.69 27.57
N ARG A 100 -10.72 4.06 26.28
CA ARG A 100 -11.91 4.40 25.50
C ARG A 100 -12.84 3.21 25.32
N ARG A 101 -12.28 2.01 25.15
CA ARG A 101 -13.07 0.76 25.09
C ARG A 101 -13.81 0.49 26.40
N LYS A 102 -13.17 0.68 27.56
CA LYS A 102 -13.80 0.53 28.88
C LYS A 102 -14.94 1.54 29.10
N GLU A 103 -14.73 2.80 28.73
CA GLU A 103 -15.78 3.85 28.78
C GLU A 103 -17.01 3.48 27.94
N LEU A 104 -16.81 2.77 26.83
CA LEU A 104 -17.86 2.30 25.93
C LEU A 104 -18.41 0.90 26.29
N GLY A 105 -17.95 0.28 27.38
CA GLY A 105 -18.35 -1.08 27.77
C GLY A 105 -17.85 -2.19 26.83
N LEU A 106 -16.82 -1.93 26.04
CA LEU A 106 -16.22 -2.89 25.10
C LEU A 106 -15.15 -3.74 25.79
N LYS A 107 -14.92 -4.96 25.28
CA LYS A 107 -13.87 -5.87 25.74
C LYS A 107 -12.48 -5.22 25.60
N GLU A 108 -11.53 -5.59 26.46
CA GLU A 108 -10.13 -5.17 26.34
C GLU A 108 -9.51 -5.63 25.00
N ILE A 109 -8.45 -4.95 24.56
CA ILE A 109 -7.75 -5.31 23.33
C ILE A 109 -7.12 -6.70 23.49
N SER A 110 -7.38 -7.58 22.53
CA SER A 110 -6.83 -8.94 22.55
C SER A 110 -5.32 -8.94 22.37
N ILE A 111 -4.64 -9.85 23.05
CA ILE A 111 -3.23 -10.11 22.84
C ILE A 111 -3.10 -10.91 21.54
N VAL A 112 -2.22 -10.47 20.64
CA VAL A 112 -1.91 -11.23 19.42
C VAL A 112 -0.82 -12.25 19.75
N PRO A 113 -0.96 -13.53 19.34
CA PRO A 113 0.12 -14.52 19.46
C PRO A 113 1.32 -14.17 18.57
N LEU A 114 2.23 -13.32 19.07
CA LEU A 114 3.37 -12.82 18.28
C LEU A 114 4.31 -13.94 17.80
N GLU A 115 4.40 -15.03 18.57
CA GLU A 115 5.27 -16.16 18.22
C GLU A 115 4.74 -16.99 17.06
N GLU A 116 3.41 -17.10 16.93
CA GLU A 116 2.78 -17.69 15.74
C GLU A 116 2.94 -16.77 14.54
N LEU A 117 2.73 -15.47 14.74
CA LEU A 117 2.90 -14.47 13.69
C LEU A 117 4.32 -14.46 13.12
N LYS A 118 5.36 -14.50 13.96
CA LYS A 118 6.75 -14.51 13.51
C LYS A 118 7.05 -15.74 12.64
N LYS A 119 6.54 -16.93 13.01
CA LYS A 119 6.68 -18.15 12.20
C LYS A 119 6.04 -18.06 10.82
N LEU A 120 5.00 -17.24 10.65
CA LEU A 120 4.34 -17.03 9.34
C LEU A 120 5.07 -16.00 8.47
N LEU A 121 5.95 -15.20 9.06
CA LEU A 121 6.72 -14.16 8.36
C LEU A 121 8.14 -14.63 7.96
N GLU A 122 8.55 -15.81 8.43
CA GLU A 122 9.75 -16.55 8.01
C GLU A 122 9.48 -17.37 6.74
#